data_AF-A0A7Z6T9N2-F1
#
_entry.id   AF-A0A7Z6T9N2-F1
#
_cell.length_a   1.000
_cell.length_b   1.000
_cell.length_c   1.000
_cell.angle_alpha   90.00
_cell.angle_beta   90.00
_cell.angle_gamma   90.00
#
_symmetry.space_group_name_H-M   'P 1'
#
loop_
_entity.id
_entity.type
_entity.pdbx_description
1 polymer ?
#
loop_
_entity_poly.entity_id
_entity_poly.type
_entity_poly.pdbx_seq_one_letter_code
_entity_poly.pdbx_strand_id
1 'polypeptide(L)' 'MYMARQATAAAAAQEPDQAVEIARTVATIAVETRSARMRRELVALERAMHPWHDAPIGRDLTEILAPVTEGS' A
#
# COMPACT_ATOMS: atom_id res chain seq x y z
N MET A 1 1.13 12.87 4.86
CA MET A 1 1.18 11.70 5.76
C MET A 1 2.54 11.06 5.59
N TYR A 2 3.29 10.87 6.67
CA TYR A 2 4.65 10.31 6.65
C TYR A 2 4.68 8.83 6.22
N MET A 3 3.64 8.08 6.57
CA MET A 3 3.58 6.62 6.42
C MET A 3 3.56 6.12 4.97
N ALA A 4 2.68 6.63 4.10
CA ALA A 4 2.63 6.12 2.72
C ALA A 4 3.89 6.45 1.92
N ARG A 5 4.50 7.63 2.17
CA ARG A 5 5.79 7.99 1.61
C ARG A 5 6.92 7.09 2.14
N GLN A 6 6.83 6.69 3.42
CA GLN A 6 7.75 5.75 4.03
C GLN A 6 7.61 4.34 3.44
N ALA A 7 6.38 3.89 3.14
CA ALA A 7 6.15 2.62 2.44
C ALA A 7 6.76 2.64 1.02
N THR A 8 6.57 3.74 0.27
CA THR A 8 7.18 3.90 -1.05
C THR A 8 8.71 3.96 -0.97
N ALA A 9 9.26 4.58 0.07
CA ALA A 9 10.70 4.61 0.29
C ALA A 9 11.26 3.22 0.65
N ALA A 10 10.54 2.43 1.45
CA ALA A 10 10.92 1.05 1.76
C ALA A 10 10.86 0.15 0.51
N ALA A 11 9.82 0.28 -0.31
CA ALA A 11 9.73 -0.40 -1.60
C ALA A 11 10.91 -0.02 -2.52
N ALA A 12 11.24 1.27 -2.60
CA ALA A 12 12.40 1.75 -3.37
C ALA A 12 13.75 1.27 -2.80
N ALA A 13 13.83 1.01 -1.49
CA ALA A 13 15.00 0.45 -0.81
C ALA A 13 15.11 -1.08 -0.91
N GLN A 14 14.24 -1.74 -1.69
CA GLN A 14 14.15 -3.20 -1.80
C GLN A 14 13.76 -3.91 -0.49
N GLU A 15 12.98 -3.24 0.36
CA GLU A 15 12.41 -3.78 1.60
C GLU A 15 10.88 -3.96 1.45
N PRO A 16 10.42 -4.91 0.63
CA PRO A 16 9.00 -5.08 0.31
C PRO A 16 8.16 -5.47 1.54
N ASP A 17 8.74 -6.22 2.49
CA ASP A 17 8.05 -6.64 3.71
C ASP A 17 7.66 -5.43 4.58
N GLN A 18 8.59 -4.49 4.76
CA GLN A 18 8.34 -3.26 5.51
C GLN A 18 7.34 -2.35 4.77
N ALA A 19 7.39 -2.31 3.44
CA ALA A 19 6.41 -1.57 2.65
C ALA A 19 4.99 -2.13 2.84
N VAL A 20 4.83 -3.46 2.89
CA VAL A 20 3.53 -4.12 3.10
C VAL A 20 2.98 -3.90 4.51
N GLU A 21 3.82 -3.96 5.55
CA GLU A 21 3.37 -3.69 6.93
C GLU A 21 2.86 -2.25 7.09
N ILE A 22 3.54 -1.28 6.47
CA ILE A 22 3.08 0.10 6.46
C ILE A 22 1.80 0.23 5.62
N ALA A 23 1.70 -0.47 4.48
CA ALA A 23 0.51 -0.49 3.63
C ALA A 23 -0.73 -0.96 4.41
N ARG A 24 -0.59 -2.04 5.20
CA ARG A 24 -1.66 -2.59 6.05
C ARG A 24 -2.23 -1.54 6.98
N THR A 25 -1.36 -0.82 7.69
CA THR A 25 -1.77 0.23 8.62
C THR A 25 -2.49 1.38 7.90
N VAL A 26 -1.96 1.81 6.77
CA VAL A 26 -2.54 2.92 5.98
C VAL A 26 -3.87 2.51 5.34
N ALA A 27 -4.01 1.27 4.89
CA ALA A 27 -5.24 0.73 4.29
C ALA A 27 -6.40 0.72 5.29
N THR A 28 -6.19 0.22 6.50
CA THR A 28 -7.19 0.24 7.58
C THR A 28 -7.72 1.65 7.82
N ILE A 29 -6.82 2.62 8.02
CA ILE A 29 -7.20 4.01 8.26
C ILE A 29 -7.93 4.60 7.03
N ALA A 30 -7.51 4.25 5.81
CA ALA A 30 -8.14 4.74 4.58
C ALA A 30 -9.58 4.21 4.41
N VAL A 31 -9.87 2.98 4.86
CA VAL A 31 -11.22 2.41 4.89
C VAL A 31 -12.06 3.12 5.95
N GLU A 32 -11.55 3.24 7.17
CA GLU A 32 -12.27 3.86 8.30
C GLU A 32 -12.61 5.33 8.05
N THR A 33 -11.67 6.09 7.49
CA THR A 33 -11.81 7.54 7.28
C THR A 33 -12.37 7.90 5.91
N ARG A 34 -12.49 6.94 4.98
CA ARG A 34 -12.80 7.16 3.55
C ARG A 34 -11.96 8.26 2.90
N SER A 35 -10.72 8.42 3.34
CA SER A 35 -9.86 9.51 2.89
C SER A 35 -9.38 9.28 1.45
N ALA A 36 -9.95 10.03 0.50
CA ALA A 36 -9.55 10.01 -0.91
C ALA A 36 -8.05 10.31 -1.10
N ARG A 37 -7.46 11.12 -0.20
CA ARG A 37 -6.01 11.40 -0.22
C ARG A 37 -5.19 10.16 0.12
N MET A 38 -5.56 9.41 1.16
CA MET A 38 -4.82 8.20 1.56
C MET A 38 -4.95 7.10 0.50
N ARG A 39 -6.12 6.99 -0.14
CA ARG A 39 -6.33 6.09 -1.29
C ARG A 39 -5.34 6.36 -2.43
N ARG A 40 -5.11 7.64 -2.78
CA ARG A 40 -4.14 8.01 -3.83
C ARG A 40 -2.71 7.60 -3.50
N GLU A 41 -2.32 7.74 -2.24
CA GLU A 41 -0.99 7.34 -1.79
C GLU A 41 -0.80 5.81 -1.83
N LEU A 42 -1.83 5.04 -1.48
CA LEU A 42 -1.81 3.58 -1.59
C LEU A 42 -1.72 3.10 -3.06
N VAL A 43 -2.38 3.79 -3.99
CA VAL A 43 -2.23 3.51 -5.43
C VAL A 43 -0.79 3.81 -5.91
N ALA A 44 -0.15 4.85 -5.37
CA ALA A 44 1.25 5.12 -5.68
C ALA A 44 2.19 4.02 -5.14
N LEU A 45 1.89 3.48 -3.96
CA LEU A 45 2.61 2.36 -3.37
C LEU A 45 2.44 1.08 -4.20
N GLU A 46 1.22 0.75 -4.63
CA GLU A 46 0.93 -0.40 -5.50
C GLU A 46 1.79 -0.36 -6.78
N ARG A 47 1.91 0.82 -7.40
CA ARG A 47 2.77 1.02 -8.58
C ARG A 47 4.25 0.86 -8.27
N ALA A 48 4.71 1.35 -7.11
CA ALA A 48 6.10 1.20 -6.68
C ALA A 48 6.46 -0.27 -6.37
N MET A 49 5.47 -1.04 -5.91
CA MET A 49 5.60 -2.46 -5.60
C MET A 49 5.38 -3.38 -6.81
N HIS A 50 5.14 -2.82 -8.01
CA HIS A 50 4.95 -3.59 -9.24
C HIS A 50 6.06 -4.62 -9.55
N PRO A 51 7.35 -4.37 -9.24
CA PRO A 51 8.40 -5.39 -9.43
C PRO A 51 8.17 -6.69 -8.65
N TRP A 52 7.40 -6.65 -7.56
CA TRP A 52 7.08 -7.80 -6.72
C TRP A 52 5.66 -8.33 -6.94
N HIS A 53 4.94 -7.89 -7.98
CA HIS A 53 3.53 -8.27 -8.16
C HIS A 53 3.33 -9.79 -8.32
N ASP A 54 4.29 -10.49 -8.94
CA ASP A 54 4.29 -11.95 -9.10
C ASP A 54 4.77 -12.70 -7.84
N ALA A 55 5.40 -11.99 -6.90
CA ALA A 55 5.86 -12.56 -5.65
C ALA A 55 4.72 -12.64 -4.62
N PRO A 56 4.80 -13.56 -3.64
CA PRO A 56 3.80 -13.65 -2.56
C PRO A 56 3.53 -12.30 -1.89
N ILE A 57 4.59 -11.51 -1.67
CA ILE A 57 4.49 -10.19 -1.04
C ILE A 57 3.69 -9.17 -1.86
N GLY A 58 3.69 -9.27 -3.19
CA GLY A 58 2.86 -8.45 -4.06
C GLY A 58 1.39 -8.85 -4.01
N ARG A 59 1.11 -10.17 -3.92
CA ARG A 59 -0.25 -10.67 -3.72
C ARG A 59 -0.83 -10.23 -2.39
N ASP A 60 -0.05 -10.31 -1.31
CA ASP A 60 -0.45 -9.83 0.02
C ASP A 60 -0.81 -8.34 -0.01
N LEU A 61 -0.01 -7.53 -0.73
CA LEU A 61 -0.32 -6.12 -0.93
C LEU A 61 -1.65 -5.93 -1.67
N THR A 62 -1.91 -6.66 -2.74
CA THR A 62 -3.18 -6.59 -3.48
C THR A 62 -4.37 -6.94 -2.58
N GLU A 63 -4.25 -7.96 -1.74
CA GLU A 63 -5.31 -8.34 -0.78
C GLU A 63 -5.56 -7.24 0.27
N ILE A 64 -4.51 -6.60 0.77
CA ILE A 64 -4.60 -5.47 1.70
C ILE A 64 -5.30 -4.27 1.06
N LEU A 65 -5.06 -4.03 -0.24
CA LEU A 65 -5.61 -2.88 -0.97
C LEU A 65 -7.02 -3.13 -1.51
N ALA A 66 -7.47 -4.37 -1.67
CA ALA A 66 -8.81 -4.73 -2.15
C ALA A 66 -9.96 -3.98 -1.44
N PRO A 67 -10.06 -3.92 -0.09
CA PRO A 67 -11.14 -3.18 0.58
C PRO A 67 -11.04 -1.66 0.39
N VAL A 68 -9.85 -1.17 0.05
CA VAL A 68 -9.63 0.24 -0.28
C VAL A 68 -10.11 0.52 -1.71
N THR A 69 -9.92 -0.37 -2.67
CA THR A 69 -10.37 -0.15 -4.06
C THR A 69 -11.86 -0.42 -4.26
N GLU A 70 -12.44 -1.43 -3.61
CA GLU A 70 -13.87 -1.80 -3.71
C GLU A 70 -14.83 -0.72 -3.21
N GLY A 71 -14.40 0.14 -2.29
CA GLY A 71 -15.23 1.25 -1.77
C GLY A 71 -15.22 2.53 -2.60
N SER A 72 -14.84 2.48 -3.88
CA SER A 72 -14.68 3.64 -4.79
C SER A 72 -15.86 3.84 -5.72
#